data_AF-A0A2E0EJJ7-F1
#
_entry.id   AF-A0A2E0EJJ7-F1
#
_cell.length_a   1.000
_cell.length_b   1.000
_cell.length_c   1.000
_cell.angle_alpha   90.00
_cell.angle_beta   90.00
_cell.angle_gamma   90.00
#
_symmetry.space_group_name_H-M   'P 1'
#
loop_
_entity.id
_entity.type
_entity.pdbx_description
1 polymer ?
#
loop_
_entity_poly.entity_id
_entity_poly.type
_entity_poly.pdbx_seq_one_letter_code
_entity_poly.pdbx_strand_id
1 'polypeptide(L)'
;MLYGGFNIADLTDVADTIRGGSGNDTIYGNAGDDLINGNNGDDLMYGGLGNNTLYGDNEGTEYASDGNDLIYAGTGNDLAYGGGGNDTIYGGGGVQVPEDSGDTLYGGAGNDLMYGNGGNDSLV
;
A
#
# COMPACT_ATOMS: atom_id res chain seq x y z
N MET A 1 -11.84 9.77 7.03
CA MET A 1 -10.92 9.40 8.12
C MET A 1 -11.51 8.22 8.86
N LEU A 2 -11.18 7.01 8.40
CA LEU A 2 -11.53 5.78 9.08
C LEU A 2 -10.25 5.31 9.78
N TYR A 3 -10.16 5.54 11.09
CA TYR A 3 -9.13 4.87 11.88
C TYR A 3 -9.57 3.42 12.07
N GLY A 4 -8.68 2.46 11.81
CA GLY A 4 -8.69 1.21 12.58
C GLY A 4 -8.86 1.61 14.05
N GLY A 5 -9.91 1.08 14.69
CA GLY A 5 -10.65 1.81 15.72
C GLY A 5 -9.82 2.35 16.87
N PHE A 6 -9.50 3.65 16.83
CA PHE A 6 -8.69 4.38 17.83
C PHE A 6 -9.09 4.06 19.26
N ASN A 7 -8.41 3.06 19.82
CA ASN A 7 -8.46 2.72 21.23
C ASN A 7 -7.08 3.02 21.79
N ILE A 8 -6.99 3.46 23.05
CA ILE A 8 -5.69 3.75 23.70
C ILE A 8 -4.80 2.48 23.81
N ALA A 9 -5.30 1.32 23.38
CA ALA A 9 -4.58 0.07 23.18
C ALA A 9 -3.85 -0.06 21.82
N ASP A 10 -4.15 0.76 20.79
CA ASP A 10 -3.52 0.67 19.45
C ASP A 10 -2.08 1.23 19.41
N LEU A 11 -1.51 1.53 20.58
CA LEU A 11 -0.06 1.74 20.77
C LEU A 11 0.68 0.42 21.04
N THR A 12 -0.02 -0.72 21.05
CA THR A 12 0.58 -2.04 21.15
C THR A 12 0.51 -2.70 19.79
N ASP A 13 1.66 -2.84 19.12
CA ASP A 13 2.19 -3.98 18.34
C ASP A 13 1.20 -5.03 17.76
N VAL A 14 -0.01 -4.65 17.37
CA VAL A 14 -1.10 -5.56 17.01
C VAL A 14 -1.43 -5.33 15.57
N ALA A 15 -1.35 -6.41 14.80
CA ALA A 15 -1.83 -6.48 13.43
C ALA A 15 -3.32 -6.15 13.34
N ASP A 16 -3.66 -5.16 12.53
CA ASP A 16 -5.02 -4.75 12.22
C ASP A 16 -5.47 -5.25 10.84
N THR A 17 -6.80 -5.25 10.64
CA THR A 17 -7.40 -5.38 9.31
C THR A 17 -8.30 -4.19 9.05
N ILE A 18 -7.90 -3.34 8.10
CA ILE A 18 -8.54 -2.05 7.83
C ILE A 18 -9.12 -2.05 6.41
N ARG A 19 -10.33 -1.49 6.27
CA ARG A 19 -11.05 -1.36 4.99
C ARG A 19 -11.55 0.07 4.82
N GLY A 20 -11.11 0.79 3.80
CA GLY A 20 -11.55 2.17 3.51
C GLY A 20 -13.05 2.23 3.20
N GLY A 21 -13.45 1.48 2.17
CA GLY A 21 -14.84 1.24 1.84
C GLY A 21 -15.23 1.85 0.50
N SER A 22 -15.90 2.99 0.51
CA SER A 22 -16.33 3.63 -0.73
C SER A 22 -16.01 5.11 -0.69
N GLY A 23 -15.46 5.62 -1.79
CA GLY A 23 -14.95 6.97 -1.90
C GLY A 23 -13.48 7.04 -1.51
N ASN A 24 -12.90 8.22 -1.67
CA ASN A 24 -11.48 8.44 -1.45
C ASN A 24 -11.19 8.51 0.05
N ASP A 25 -10.48 7.52 0.57
CA ASP A 25 -10.19 7.37 1.98
C ASP A 25 -8.76 7.79 2.33
N THR A 26 -8.56 8.06 3.62
CA THR A 26 -7.22 8.17 4.20
C THR A 26 -7.15 7.19 5.35
N ILE A 27 -6.20 6.25 5.25
CA ILE A 27 -6.10 5.07 6.11
C ILE A 27 -4.71 5.03 6.75
N TYR A 28 -4.67 4.69 8.04
CA TYR A 28 -3.45 4.57 8.84
C TYR A 28 -3.46 3.23 9.59
N GLY A 29 -2.47 2.37 9.34
CA GLY A 29 -2.22 1.12 10.07
C GLY A 29 -1.56 1.36 11.42
N ASN A 30 -0.56 2.25 11.45
CA ASN A 30 0.24 2.64 12.61
C ASN A 30 1.36 1.65 12.92
N ALA A 31 1.23 0.79 13.93
CA ALA A 31 2.30 -0.12 14.32
C ALA A 31 1.72 -1.52 14.46
N GLY A 32 2.35 -2.49 13.81
CA GLY A 32 1.83 -3.84 13.68
C GLY A 32 1.99 -4.33 12.24
N ASP A 33 1.88 -5.65 12.04
CA ASP A 33 1.86 -6.22 10.69
C ASP A 33 0.44 -6.11 10.12
N ASP A 34 0.11 -4.98 9.50
CA ASP A 34 -1.27 -4.63 9.15
C ASP A 34 -1.73 -5.15 7.78
N LEU A 35 -3.01 -5.50 7.66
CA LEU A 35 -3.69 -5.74 6.39
C LEU A 35 -4.62 -4.56 6.06
N ILE A 36 -4.24 -3.76 5.08
CA ILE A 36 -4.98 -2.55 4.69
C ILE A 36 -5.55 -2.73 3.28
N ASN A 37 -6.85 -2.45 3.13
CA ASN A 37 -7.52 -2.47 1.83
C ASN A 37 -8.30 -1.17 1.61
N GLY A 38 -7.90 -0.38 0.60
CA GLY A 38 -8.57 0.86 0.21
C GLY A 38 -10.03 0.64 -0.18
N ASN A 39 -10.27 -0.42 -0.97
CA ASN A 39 -11.51 -0.66 -1.71
C ASN A 39 -11.77 0.49 -2.69
N ASN A 40 -13.02 0.83 -2.93
CA ASN A 40 -13.38 1.73 -4.01
C ASN A 40 -13.01 3.18 -3.71
N GLY A 41 -12.17 3.76 -4.55
CA GLY A 41 -11.83 5.18 -4.50
C GLY A 41 -10.37 5.38 -4.86
N ASP A 42 -9.97 6.66 -4.87
CA ASP A 42 -8.56 7.03 -4.93
C ASP A 42 -8.06 7.23 -3.49
N ASP A 43 -7.33 6.25 -2.97
CA ASP A 43 -7.04 6.15 -1.54
C ASP A 43 -5.62 6.61 -1.18
N LEU A 44 -5.47 7.14 0.03
CA LEU A 44 -4.17 7.44 0.63
C LEU A 44 -3.96 6.51 1.83
N MET A 45 -2.98 5.61 1.72
CA MET A 45 -2.73 4.57 2.72
C MET A 45 -1.35 4.71 3.34
N TYR A 46 -1.30 4.62 4.67
CA TYR A 46 -0.08 4.55 5.46
C TYR A 46 -0.05 3.23 6.24
N GLY A 47 0.88 2.33 5.91
CA GLY A 47 1.12 1.08 6.64
C GLY A 47 1.64 1.38 8.04
N GLY A 48 2.82 1.97 8.10
CA GLY A 48 3.47 2.37 9.34
C GLY A 48 4.59 1.40 9.72
N LEU A 49 4.78 1.14 11.01
CA LEU A 49 5.81 0.20 11.46
C LEU A 49 5.30 -1.24 11.36
N GLY A 50 6.07 -2.15 10.80
CA GLY A 50 5.73 -3.57 10.72
C GLY A 50 5.70 -4.07 9.27
N ASN A 51 5.56 -5.37 9.07
CA ASN A 51 5.46 -5.95 7.74
C ASN A 51 3.99 -5.92 7.29
N ASN A 52 3.64 -4.91 6.52
CA ASN A 52 2.27 -4.62 6.13
C ASN A 52 1.93 -5.24 4.78
N THR A 53 0.64 -5.46 4.55
CA THR A 53 0.08 -5.76 3.24
C THR A 53 -0.94 -4.69 2.86
N LEU A 54 -0.66 -3.93 1.81
CA LEU A 54 -1.49 -2.84 1.32
C LEU A 54 -2.13 -3.25 -0.03
N TYR A 55 -3.45 -3.14 -0.10
CA TYR A 55 -4.23 -3.34 -1.33
C TYR A 55 -4.95 -2.03 -1.66
N GLY A 56 -4.52 -1.36 -2.73
CA GLY A 56 -5.35 -0.36 -3.41
C GLY A 56 -6.39 -1.01 -4.32
N ASP A 57 -6.98 -0.21 -5.20
CA ASP A 57 -8.05 -0.63 -6.11
C ASP A 57 -8.03 0.22 -7.40
N ASN A 58 -8.23 1.54 -7.25
CA ASN A 58 -8.08 2.52 -8.33
C ASN A 58 -6.79 3.31 -8.12
N GLU A 59 -6.72 4.56 -8.61
CA GLU A 59 -5.54 5.42 -8.52
C GLU A 59 -5.23 5.75 -7.06
N GLY A 60 -4.10 5.27 -6.55
CA GLY A 60 -3.79 5.29 -5.13
C GLY A 60 -2.46 5.95 -4.78
N THR A 61 -2.26 6.18 -3.49
CA THR A 61 -0.93 6.42 -2.94
C THR A 61 -0.71 5.61 -1.68
N GLU A 62 0.29 4.74 -1.73
CA GLU A 62 0.63 3.80 -0.68
C GLU A 62 2.00 4.11 -0.08
N TYR A 63 2.05 4.28 1.23
CA TYR A 63 3.29 4.44 2.00
C TYR A 63 3.38 3.30 3.02
N ALA A 64 4.19 2.27 2.76
CA ALA A 64 4.30 1.15 3.69
C ALA A 64 5.16 1.50 4.91
N SER A 65 6.24 2.27 4.73
CA SER A 65 7.12 2.84 5.77
C SER A 65 8.26 1.91 6.23
N ASP A 66 8.24 1.32 7.42
CA ASP A 66 9.35 0.46 7.89
C ASP A 66 8.84 -0.98 8.02
N GLY A 67 9.48 -1.95 7.37
CA GLY A 67 9.04 -3.33 7.33
C GLY A 67 9.48 -4.04 6.06
N ASN A 68 9.26 -5.35 5.95
CA ASN A 68 9.28 -6.01 4.64
C ASN A 68 7.84 -6.06 4.16
N ASP A 69 7.46 -5.07 3.36
CA ASP A 69 6.08 -4.80 3.01
C ASP A 69 5.67 -5.45 1.68
N LEU A 70 4.37 -5.66 1.52
CA LEU A 70 3.75 -6.11 0.29
C LEU A 70 2.70 -5.10 -0.17
N ILE A 71 2.93 -4.47 -1.32
CA ILE A 71 2.02 -3.48 -1.89
C ILE A 71 1.44 -4.01 -3.22
N TYR A 72 0.12 -3.96 -3.34
CA TYR A 72 -0.60 -4.05 -4.62
C TYR A 72 -1.32 -2.73 -4.83
N ALA A 73 -0.81 -1.88 -5.72
CA ALA A 73 -1.29 -0.50 -5.84
C ALA A 73 -2.67 -0.43 -6.52
N GLY A 74 -2.92 -1.28 -7.52
CA GLY A 74 -4.27 -1.50 -8.03
C GLY A 74 -4.36 -1.21 -9.52
N THR A 75 -5.38 -0.48 -9.94
CA THR A 75 -5.51 -0.04 -11.33
C THR A 75 -5.44 1.47 -11.34
N GLY A 76 -4.64 2.07 -12.19
CA GLY A 76 -4.54 3.53 -12.17
C GLY A 76 -3.12 3.98 -12.41
N ASN A 77 -2.84 5.25 -12.11
CA ASN A 77 -1.47 5.75 -12.11
C ASN A 77 -1.05 5.82 -10.66
N ASP A 78 -0.53 4.72 -10.15
CA ASP A 78 -0.33 4.58 -8.72
C ASP A 78 1.02 5.13 -8.26
N LEU A 79 1.07 5.51 -6.99
CA LEU A 79 2.27 5.96 -6.33
C LEU A 79 2.55 5.13 -5.08
N ALA A 80 3.47 4.19 -5.19
CA ALA A 80 3.81 3.28 -4.10
C ALA A 80 5.23 3.53 -3.57
N TYR A 81 5.35 3.60 -2.24
CA TYR A 81 6.61 3.68 -1.51
C TYR A 81 6.72 2.50 -0.54
N GLY A 82 7.68 1.60 -0.77
CA GLY A 82 8.02 0.50 0.15
C GLY A 82 8.59 1.07 1.45
N GLY A 83 9.71 1.80 1.34
CA GLY A 83 10.28 2.52 2.46
C GLY A 83 11.55 1.84 2.94
N GLY A 84 11.56 1.26 4.14
CA GLY A 84 12.74 0.60 4.70
C GLY A 84 12.50 -0.88 4.95
N GLY A 85 13.31 -1.74 4.35
CA GLY A 85 13.22 -3.20 4.45
C GLY A 85 13.32 -3.84 3.07
N ASN A 86 12.99 -5.12 2.91
CA ASN A 86 13.00 -5.75 1.59
C ASN A 86 11.56 -5.88 1.11
N ASP A 87 11.15 -4.95 0.27
CA ASP A 87 9.75 -4.80 -0.09
C ASP A 87 9.40 -5.55 -1.37
N THR A 88 8.12 -5.89 -1.52
CA THR A 88 7.56 -6.35 -2.80
C THR A 88 6.44 -5.43 -3.22
N ILE A 89 6.59 -4.79 -4.38
CA ILE A 89 5.65 -3.81 -4.89
C ILE A 89 5.15 -4.24 -6.26
N TYR A 90 3.83 -4.31 -6.41
CA TYR A 90 3.14 -4.47 -7.67
C TYR A 90 2.39 -3.16 -7.97
N GLY A 91 2.71 -2.50 -9.08
CA GLY A 91 1.97 -1.33 -9.56
C GLY A 91 0.53 -1.73 -9.90
N GLY A 92 0.38 -2.66 -10.82
CA GLY A 92 -0.91 -3.30 -11.06
C GLY A 92 -1.52 -4.18 -9.95
N GLY A 93 -2.85 -4.32 -10.02
CA GLY A 93 -3.72 -5.23 -9.30
C GLY A 93 -3.37 -6.70 -9.56
N GLY A 94 -2.32 -7.18 -8.89
CA GLY A 94 -1.82 -8.54 -9.00
C GLY A 94 -1.07 -8.81 -10.31
N VAL A 95 -0.86 -10.10 -10.61
CA VAL A 95 0.18 -10.53 -11.56
C VAL A 95 -0.04 -10.08 -13.00
N GLN A 96 -1.26 -9.73 -13.45
CA GLN A 96 -1.49 -9.12 -14.77
C GLN A 96 -2.86 -8.40 -14.82
N VAL A 97 -2.86 -7.06 -14.80
CA VAL A 97 -4.00 -6.23 -15.21
C VAL A 97 -3.69 -5.65 -16.60
N PRO A 98 -4.45 -6.02 -17.65
CA PRO A 98 -4.21 -5.54 -19.02
C PRO A 98 -4.50 -4.05 -19.24
N GLU A 99 -5.19 -3.41 -18.30
CA GLU A 99 -5.65 -2.01 -18.40
C GLU A 99 -4.94 -1.10 -17.39
N ASP A 100 -3.71 -1.43 -17.03
CA ASP A 100 -2.91 -0.59 -16.15
C ASP A 100 -2.45 0.69 -16.85
N SER A 101 -2.40 1.78 -16.08
CA SER A 101 -1.74 3.01 -16.50
C SER A 101 -0.34 3.10 -15.89
N GLY A 102 0.32 4.26 -15.97
CA GLY A 102 1.75 4.33 -15.66
C GLY A 102 1.98 4.51 -14.17
N ASP A 103 2.67 3.57 -13.55
CA ASP A 103 2.91 3.61 -12.10
C ASP A 103 4.26 4.22 -11.75
N THR A 104 4.35 4.78 -10.55
CA THR A 104 5.62 5.20 -9.97
C THR A 104 5.87 4.45 -8.66
N LEU A 105 6.85 3.55 -8.69
CA LEU A 105 7.18 2.66 -7.59
C LEU A 105 8.56 3.01 -7.03
N TYR A 106 8.64 3.20 -5.72
CA TYR A 106 9.88 3.44 -4.99
C TYR A 106 10.10 2.30 -4.00
N GLY A 107 11.15 1.50 -4.20
CA GLY A 107 11.52 0.44 -3.25
C GLY A 107 12.02 1.03 -1.93
N GLY A 108 12.93 2.00 -2.04
CA GLY A 108 13.54 2.64 -0.88
C GLY A 108 14.80 1.93 -0.44
N ALA A 109 14.92 1.63 0.86
CA ALA A 109 16.12 1.09 1.48
C ALA A 109 16.00 -0.42 1.69
N GLY A 110 16.66 -1.21 0.85
CA GLY A 110 16.84 -2.64 1.04
C GLY A 110 17.00 -3.35 -0.29
N ASN A 111 16.65 -4.64 -0.34
CA ASN A 111 16.63 -5.40 -1.59
C ASN A 111 15.19 -5.60 -2.04
N ASP A 112 14.71 -4.65 -2.83
CA ASP A 112 13.29 -4.59 -3.20
C ASP A 112 13.01 -5.34 -4.49
N LEU A 113 11.78 -5.81 -4.61
CA LEU A 113 11.24 -6.47 -5.78
C LEU A 113 10.06 -5.68 -6.31
N MET A 114 10.24 -5.00 -7.43
CA MET A 114 9.22 -4.15 -8.03
C MET A 114 8.75 -4.69 -9.38
N TYR A 115 7.43 -4.73 -9.57
CA TYR A 115 6.76 -5.11 -10.79
C TYR A 115 5.77 -4.01 -11.18
N GLY A 116 6.07 -3.25 -12.24
CA GLY A 116 5.13 -2.25 -12.77
C GLY A 116 3.86 -2.90 -13.35
N ASN A 117 4.00 -4.09 -13.93
CA ASN A 117 2.93 -4.80 -14.65
C ASN A 117 2.58 -4.16 -16.00
N GLY A 118 1.35 -3.68 -16.18
CA GLY A 118 0.93 -3.02 -17.43
C GLY A 118 1.47 -1.59 -17.49
N GLY A 119 1.12 -0.82 -18.54
CA GLY A 119 1.45 0.60 -18.54
C GLY A 119 2.91 0.97 -18.84
N ASN A 120 3.25 2.23 -18.53
CA ASN A 120 4.58 2.80 -18.71
C ASN A 120 5.09 3.26 -17.35
N ASP A 121 5.88 2.41 -16.71
CA ASP A 121 6.18 2.57 -15.28
C ASP A 121 7.54 3.19 -15.02
N SER A 122 7.65 3.83 -13.86
CA SER A 122 8.89 4.33 -13.29
C SER A 122 9.20 3.56 -12.00
N LEU A 123 10.21 2.70 -12.04
CA LEU A 123 10.67 1.92 -10.89
C LEU A 123 12.00 2.50 -10.41
N VAL A 124 12.07 2.91 -9.14
CA VAL A 124 13.20 3.64 -8.54
C VAL A 124 13.74 2.94 -7.29
#